data_AF-A0A2T4S7E3-F1
#
_entry.id   AF-A0A2T4S7E3-F1
#
_cell.length_a   1.000
_cell.length_b   1.000
_cell.length_c   1.000
_cell.angle_alpha   90.00
_cell.angle_beta   90.00
_cell.angle_gamma   90.00
#
_symmetry.space_group_name_H-M   'P 1'
#
loop_
_entity.id
_entity.type
_entity.pdbx_description
1 polymer ?
#
loop_
_entity_poly.entity_id
_entity_poly.type
_entity_poly.pdbx_seq_one_letter_code
_entity_poly.pdbx_strand_id
1 'polypeptide(L)'
;TAGDANEPKNLPTETVVKVGIQVTTADAVPYDMQEVPTTEPVGYENVKVAGQDGTSTTTTVYDVDPTTGTLSNPAVTTNTTPAVTQVVEKGTTQVTTSAVPYDTVYVENPNLPEGAQNVLQEGSAGQTQTTTVYSLNAETGALENPVSSTVTTQEAINRIIEVGTGVTTTTTTPIAPTTSYEANPDYTQPVGTQTVTVPGQAGESTTTKAPGQEAVTETTIPAVNEIIGVNNVERTETTIPYETIVRDNPSLRVGTTDYVAQEGTNGTTTTTTTYEVDKTTGALLNPTTTESVTTPPVDRVIEYGPVAPSTTYRPNPDLPVGETQVIEEGTPGDPNDPNNLPKDRVISVGTKVVTTTDIPYDTIYQDNPNLPAGTEYEVQPGKT
;
A
#
# COMPACT_ATOMS: atom_id res chain seq x y z
N THR A 1 52.83 -108.05 -149.64
CA THR A 1 53.25 -107.21 -150.78
C THR A 1 52.95 -105.76 -150.45
N ALA A 2 54.02 -104.97 -150.34
CA ALA A 2 54.19 -103.51 -150.48
C ALA A 2 53.14 -102.49 -149.98
N GLY A 3 53.62 -101.61 -149.08
CA GLY A 3 53.50 -100.12 -149.11
C GLY A 3 52.20 -99.50 -148.59
N ASP A 4 52.12 -98.27 -148.07
CA ASP A 4 53.03 -97.18 -147.66
C ASP A 4 52.11 -96.08 -147.03
N ALA A 5 52.72 -95.07 -146.39
CA ALA A 5 52.26 -93.70 -146.09
C ALA A 5 51.91 -93.34 -144.61
N ASN A 6 52.78 -92.48 -144.07
CA ASN A 6 52.68 -91.70 -142.82
C ASN A 6 51.68 -90.53 -142.94
N GLU A 7 51.04 -90.16 -141.82
CA GLU A 7 50.57 -88.80 -141.52
C GLU A 7 50.74 -88.50 -140.00
N PRO A 8 51.24 -87.32 -139.56
CA PRO A 8 51.48 -87.03 -138.13
C PRO A 8 50.38 -86.13 -137.53
N LYS A 9 50.05 -86.27 -136.23
CA LYS A 9 49.47 -85.17 -135.42
C LYS A 9 49.47 -85.39 -133.89
N ASN A 10 49.97 -84.33 -133.21
CA ASN A 10 49.77 -83.84 -131.84
C ASN A 10 49.86 -84.79 -130.62
N LEU A 11 50.85 -84.53 -129.74
CA LEU A 11 50.86 -85.04 -128.37
C LEU A 11 50.02 -84.15 -127.42
N PRO A 12 49.25 -84.73 -126.48
CA PRO A 12 48.52 -83.99 -125.46
C PRO A 12 49.42 -83.53 -124.30
N THR A 13 49.08 -82.40 -123.66
CA THR A 13 49.65 -81.96 -122.38
C THR A 13 48.79 -82.41 -121.20
N GLU A 14 49.44 -82.81 -120.11
CA GLU A 14 48.77 -83.28 -118.89
C GLU A 14 48.04 -82.16 -118.13
N THR A 15 46.96 -82.54 -117.45
CA THR A 15 46.20 -81.67 -116.54
C THR A 15 46.53 -82.06 -115.10
N VAL A 16 47.00 -81.11 -114.28
CA VAL A 16 47.27 -81.34 -112.85
C VAL A 16 46.05 -80.94 -112.04
N VAL A 17 45.47 -81.89 -111.32
CA VAL A 17 44.40 -81.65 -110.34
C VAL A 17 45.01 -81.62 -108.94
N LYS A 18 44.78 -80.53 -108.20
CA LYS A 18 45.17 -80.45 -106.78
C LYS A 18 44.01 -80.90 -105.91
N VAL A 19 44.25 -81.92 -105.07
CA VAL A 19 43.28 -82.41 -104.09
C VAL A 19 43.60 -81.80 -102.73
N GLY A 20 42.61 -81.19 -102.08
CA GLY A 20 42.76 -80.74 -100.69
C GLY A 20 42.85 -81.95 -99.77
N ILE A 21 43.94 -82.06 -99.02
CA ILE A 21 44.24 -83.23 -98.17
C ILE A 21 44.07 -82.97 -96.68
N GLN A 22 43.64 -81.77 -96.30
CA GLN A 22 43.51 -81.35 -94.91
C GLN A 22 42.09 -80.89 -94.64
N VAL A 23 41.49 -81.44 -93.59
CA VAL A 23 40.24 -80.97 -93.02
C VAL A 23 40.51 -80.54 -91.59
N THR A 24 40.06 -79.36 -91.23
CA THR A 24 40.16 -78.83 -89.88
C THR A 24 38.77 -78.50 -89.37
N THR A 25 38.42 -79.05 -88.22
CA THR A 25 37.21 -78.73 -87.46
C THR A 25 37.60 -78.08 -86.15
N ALA A 26 36.85 -77.07 -85.73
CA ALA A 26 37.07 -76.37 -84.47
C ALA A 26 35.76 -76.34 -83.69
N ASP A 27 35.81 -76.83 -82.46
CA ASP A 27 34.71 -76.81 -81.51
C ASP A 27 35.05 -75.87 -80.36
N ALA A 28 34.06 -75.07 -79.93
CA ALA A 28 34.20 -74.21 -78.76
C ALA A 28 34.24 -75.06 -77.49
N VAL A 29 35.19 -74.77 -76.60
CA VAL A 29 35.20 -75.33 -75.25
C VAL A 29 34.62 -74.26 -74.34
N PRO A 30 33.38 -74.41 -73.83
CA PRO A 30 32.75 -73.36 -73.04
C PRO A 30 33.57 -73.09 -71.78
N TYR A 31 33.60 -71.82 -71.35
CA TYR A 31 34.20 -71.48 -70.06
C TYR A 31 33.28 -71.85 -68.89
N ASP A 32 33.90 -72.15 -67.75
CA ASP A 32 33.20 -72.32 -66.47
C ASP A 32 33.02 -70.96 -65.76
N MET A 33 32.00 -70.86 -64.90
CA MET A 33 31.78 -69.71 -64.03
C MET A 33 32.18 -70.06 -62.60
N GLN A 34 32.92 -69.15 -61.95
CA GLN A 34 33.25 -69.24 -60.54
C GLN A 34 32.79 -67.98 -59.82
N GLU A 35 32.07 -68.15 -58.72
CA GLU A 35 31.65 -67.05 -57.86
C GLU A 35 32.55 -66.97 -56.62
N VAL A 36 32.98 -65.75 -56.28
CA VAL A 36 33.84 -65.49 -55.12
C VAL A 36 33.25 -64.39 -54.24
N PRO A 37 33.38 -64.48 -52.91
CA PRO A 37 32.80 -63.49 -52.01
C PRO A 37 33.60 -62.18 -51.99
N THR A 38 32.89 -61.06 -51.79
CA THR A 38 33.48 -59.74 -51.48
C THR A 38 32.70 -59.05 -50.35
N THR A 39 33.33 -58.09 -49.66
CA THR A 39 32.73 -57.32 -48.55
C THR A 39 31.74 -56.25 -49.00
N GLU A 40 31.45 -56.18 -50.30
CA GLU A 40 30.44 -55.28 -50.86
C GLU A 40 29.02 -55.65 -50.40
N PRO A 41 28.04 -54.73 -50.54
CA PRO A 41 26.66 -54.96 -50.14
C PRO A 41 26.03 -56.20 -50.80
N VAL A 42 25.16 -56.91 -50.09
CA VAL A 42 24.32 -57.97 -50.68
C VAL A 42 23.58 -57.42 -51.91
N GLY A 43 23.69 -58.16 -53.03
CA GLY A 43 23.18 -57.74 -54.35
C GLY A 43 24.22 -57.07 -55.25
N TYR A 44 25.43 -56.80 -54.73
CA TYR A 44 26.57 -56.41 -55.57
C TYR A 44 27.07 -57.59 -56.39
N GLU A 45 27.24 -57.36 -57.70
CA GLU A 45 27.88 -58.30 -58.61
C GLU A 45 28.89 -57.57 -59.50
N ASN A 46 30.08 -58.15 -59.67
CA ASN A 46 31.11 -57.61 -60.54
C ASN A 46 31.87 -58.72 -61.26
N VAL A 47 31.98 -58.63 -62.59
CA VAL A 47 32.80 -59.57 -63.37
C VAL A 47 34.25 -59.12 -63.28
N LYS A 48 35.00 -59.75 -62.37
CA LYS A 48 36.42 -59.46 -62.16
C LYS A 48 37.29 -59.98 -63.29
N VAL A 49 36.94 -61.16 -63.81
CA VAL A 49 37.61 -61.80 -64.95
C VAL A 49 36.52 -62.22 -65.93
N ALA A 50 36.57 -61.69 -67.15
CA ALA A 50 35.64 -62.07 -68.20
C ALA A 50 35.97 -63.48 -68.71
N GLY A 51 34.94 -64.32 -68.83
CA GLY A 51 35.07 -65.65 -69.42
C GLY A 51 35.43 -65.57 -70.90
N GLN A 52 36.26 -66.51 -71.36
CA GLN A 52 36.57 -66.68 -72.78
C GLN A 52 36.52 -68.16 -73.12
N ASP A 53 35.73 -68.53 -74.11
CA ASP A 53 35.67 -69.90 -74.60
C ASP A 53 37.06 -70.34 -75.09
N GLY A 54 37.44 -71.54 -74.72
CA GLY A 54 38.57 -72.22 -75.31
C GLY A 54 38.23 -72.68 -76.73
N THR A 55 39.20 -73.27 -77.41
CA THR A 55 38.97 -73.86 -78.73
C THR A 55 39.70 -75.18 -78.81
N SER A 56 38.98 -76.24 -79.18
CA SER A 56 39.57 -77.52 -79.55
C SER A 56 39.59 -77.63 -81.06
N THR A 57 40.79 -77.71 -81.64
CA THR A 57 40.99 -77.83 -83.09
C THR A 57 41.46 -79.23 -83.41
N THR A 58 40.67 -79.96 -84.18
CA THR A 58 41.02 -81.27 -84.72
C THR A 58 41.41 -81.13 -86.18
N THR A 59 42.65 -81.47 -86.51
CA THR A 59 43.13 -81.50 -87.89
C THR A 59 43.31 -82.95 -88.31
N THR A 60 42.65 -83.32 -89.41
CA THR A 60 42.84 -84.61 -90.07
C THR A 60 43.53 -84.38 -91.41
N VAL A 61 44.69 -85.00 -91.57
CA VAL A 61 45.46 -84.98 -92.82
C VAL A 61 45.39 -86.36 -93.46
N TYR A 62 45.12 -86.38 -94.77
CA TYR A 62 45.02 -87.59 -95.57
C TYR A 62 46.19 -87.67 -96.55
N ASP A 63 46.60 -88.89 -96.89
CA ASP A 63 47.50 -89.14 -98.02
C ASP A 63 46.66 -89.21 -99.31
N VAL A 64 47.12 -88.56 -100.40
CA VAL A 64 46.45 -88.61 -101.71
C VAL A 64 47.14 -89.58 -102.65
N ASP A 65 46.38 -90.48 -103.26
CA ASP A 65 46.86 -91.34 -104.34
C ASP A 65 47.08 -90.49 -105.62
N PRO A 66 48.31 -90.42 -106.16
CA PRO A 66 48.64 -89.54 -107.26
C PRO A 66 48.02 -89.95 -108.60
N THR A 67 47.54 -91.19 -108.73
CA THR A 67 46.94 -91.76 -109.94
C THR A 67 45.42 -91.68 -109.94
N THR A 68 44.79 -91.82 -108.77
CA THR A 68 43.32 -91.92 -108.65
C THR A 68 42.69 -90.75 -107.90
N GLY A 69 43.48 -89.95 -107.19
CA GLY A 69 43.01 -88.86 -106.33
C GLY A 69 42.29 -89.33 -105.07
N THR A 70 42.33 -90.62 -104.73
CA THR A 70 41.68 -91.17 -103.54
C THR A 70 42.45 -90.79 -102.27
N LEU A 71 41.72 -90.47 -101.19
CA LEU A 71 42.29 -90.12 -99.90
C LEU A 71 42.40 -91.35 -99.00
N SER A 72 43.54 -91.53 -98.34
CA SER A 72 43.80 -92.68 -97.46
C SER A 72 44.63 -92.28 -96.23
N ASN A 73 44.77 -93.20 -95.27
CA ASN A 73 45.72 -93.07 -94.15
C ASN A 73 45.55 -91.79 -93.28
N PRO A 74 44.36 -91.56 -92.68
CA PRO A 74 44.10 -90.33 -91.92
C PRO A 74 44.98 -90.24 -90.67
N ALA A 75 45.74 -89.16 -90.54
CA ALA A 75 46.44 -88.78 -89.33
C ALA A 75 45.67 -87.66 -88.61
N VAL A 76 45.28 -87.91 -87.36
CA VAL A 76 44.48 -86.98 -86.55
C VAL A 76 45.34 -86.38 -85.45
N THR A 77 45.38 -85.06 -85.38
CA THR A 77 46.00 -84.32 -84.27
C THR A 77 44.97 -83.36 -83.69
N THR A 78 44.86 -83.36 -82.37
CA THR A 78 43.99 -82.43 -81.63
C THR A 78 44.83 -81.47 -80.81
N ASN A 79 44.55 -80.19 -80.90
CA ASN A 79 45.15 -79.16 -80.08
C ASN A 79 44.06 -78.34 -79.39
N THR A 80 44.16 -78.17 -78.08
CA THR A 80 43.13 -77.47 -77.29
C THR A 80 43.75 -76.27 -76.60
N THR A 81 43.18 -75.09 -76.86
CA THR A 81 43.42 -73.89 -76.05
C THR A 81 42.39 -73.90 -74.91
N PRO A 82 42.82 -73.88 -73.63
CA PRO A 82 41.87 -73.94 -72.51
C PRO A 82 41.02 -72.68 -72.45
N ALA A 83 39.79 -72.84 -71.96
CA ALA A 83 38.91 -71.72 -71.66
C ALA A 83 39.43 -70.92 -70.47
N VAL A 84 39.08 -69.63 -70.41
CA VAL A 84 39.34 -68.76 -69.25
C VAL A 84 38.08 -68.70 -68.40
N THR A 85 38.14 -69.17 -67.16
CA THR A 85 37.01 -69.14 -66.21
C THR A 85 36.54 -67.71 -65.95
N GLN A 86 35.24 -67.49 -66.02
CA GLN A 86 34.64 -66.22 -65.62
C GLN A 86 34.58 -66.15 -64.10
N VAL A 87 35.14 -65.09 -63.52
CA VAL A 87 35.10 -64.86 -62.06
C VAL A 87 34.15 -63.72 -61.75
N VAL A 88 33.11 -64.01 -60.98
CA VAL A 88 32.10 -63.04 -60.52
C VAL A 88 32.24 -62.83 -59.03
N GLU A 89 32.47 -61.59 -58.61
CA GLU A 89 32.47 -61.20 -57.21
C GLU A 89 31.03 -60.95 -56.75
N LYS A 90 30.61 -61.61 -55.67
CA LYS A 90 29.30 -61.40 -55.03
C LYS A 90 29.44 -60.74 -53.66
N GLY A 91 28.69 -59.67 -53.44
CA GLY A 91 28.65 -58.97 -52.16
C GLY A 91 28.01 -59.78 -51.04
N THR A 92 28.66 -59.84 -49.88
CA THR A 92 28.22 -60.67 -48.75
C THR A 92 27.93 -59.88 -47.48
N THR A 93 27.98 -58.54 -47.52
CA THR A 93 27.79 -57.71 -46.33
C THR A 93 26.45 -56.98 -46.38
N GLN A 94 25.69 -56.99 -45.29
CA GLN A 94 24.45 -56.24 -45.15
C GLN A 94 24.57 -55.35 -43.92
N VAL A 95 24.34 -54.05 -44.10
CA VAL A 95 24.35 -53.07 -43.01
C VAL A 95 22.94 -52.57 -42.80
N THR A 96 22.47 -52.62 -41.57
CA THR A 96 21.18 -52.06 -41.15
C THR A 96 21.40 -51.16 -39.95
N THR A 97 20.58 -50.12 -39.83
CA THR A 97 20.60 -49.22 -38.68
C THR A 97 19.26 -49.23 -37.98
N SER A 98 19.27 -48.95 -36.68
CA SER A 98 18.06 -48.85 -35.86
C SER A 98 18.21 -47.71 -34.86
N ALA A 99 17.14 -46.95 -34.65
CA ALA A 99 17.12 -45.86 -33.68
C ALA A 99 16.95 -46.40 -32.26
N VAL A 100 17.69 -45.84 -31.31
CA VAL A 100 17.52 -46.09 -29.87
C VAL A 100 16.76 -44.91 -29.28
N PRO A 101 15.55 -45.11 -28.73
CA PRO A 101 14.79 -44.01 -28.13
C PRO A 101 15.52 -43.44 -26.93
N TYR A 102 15.23 -42.18 -26.60
CA TYR A 102 15.69 -41.54 -25.37
C TYR A 102 14.56 -41.46 -24.35
N ASP A 103 14.92 -41.39 -23.08
CA ASP A 103 13.97 -41.17 -22.00
C ASP A 103 13.80 -39.67 -21.67
N THR A 104 12.68 -39.32 -21.05
CA THR A 104 12.47 -37.98 -20.48
C THR A 104 12.59 -38.04 -18.97
N VAL A 105 13.48 -37.23 -18.41
CA VAL A 105 13.73 -37.12 -16.96
C VAL A 105 13.14 -35.80 -16.46
N TYR A 106 12.30 -35.88 -15.44
CA TYR A 106 11.72 -34.71 -14.77
C TYR A 106 12.49 -34.42 -13.49
N VAL A 107 12.87 -33.15 -13.30
CA VAL A 107 13.59 -32.67 -12.12
C VAL A 107 12.78 -31.56 -11.46
N GLU A 108 12.48 -31.68 -10.17
CA GLU A 108 11.73 -30.66 -9.46
C GLU A 108 12.55 -29.38 -9.26
N ASN A 109 11.95 -28.22 -9.52
CA ASN A 109 12.55 -26.92 -9.32
C ASN A 109 11.65 -26.02 -8.44
N PRO A 110 11.99 -25.78 -7.17
CA PRO A 110 11.19 -24.94 -6.27
C PRO A 110 11.24 -23.44 -6.61
N ASN A 111 12.13 -23.02 -7.51
CA ASN A 111 12.21 -21.64 -7.98
C ASN A 111 11.29 -21.36 -9.18
N LEU A 112 10.72 -22.40 -9.81
CA LEU A 112 9.72 -22.24 -10.85
C LEU A 112 8.31 -22.36 -10.25
N PRO A 113 7.33 -21.59 -10.76
CA PRO A 113 5.93 -21.72 -10.35
C PRO A 113 5.41 -23.15 -10.51
N GLU A 114 4.54 -23.58 -9.59
CA GLU A 114 3.92 -24.90 -9.64
C GLU A 114 3.34 -25.21 -11.04
N GLY A 115 3.77 -26.33 -11.60
CA GLY A 115 3.35 -26.79 -12.92
C GLY A 115 4.05 -26.12 -14.11
N ALA A 116 4.87 -25.09 -13.90
CA ALA A 116 5.70 -24.54 -14.97
C ALA A 116 6.76 -25.57 -15.41
N GLN A 117 7.06 -25.63 -16.70
CA GLN A 117 8.06 -26.54 -17.24
C GLN A 117 9.16 -25.77 -17.96
N ASN A 118 10.41 -26.19 -17.77
CA ASN A 118 11.56 -25.64 -18.47
C ASN A 118 12.45 -26.78 -18.99
N VAL A 119 12.74 -26.80 -20.29
CA VAL A 119 13.61 -27.84 -20.87
C VAL A 119 15.05 -27.43 -20.64
N LEU A 120 15.78 -28.19 -19.81
CA LEU A 120 17.22 -27.98 -19.60
C LEU A 120 18.06 -28.62 -20.69
N GLN A 121 17.60 -29.74 -21.22
CA GLN A 121 18.31 -30.51 -22.25
C GLN A 121 17.30 -31.16 -23.19
N GLU A 122 17.47 -30.93 -24.49
CA GLU A 122 16.68 -31.63 -25.50
C GLU A 122 17.14 -33.08 -25.65
N GLY A 123 16.18 -33.96 -25.92
CA GLY A 123 16.45 -35.37 -26.15
C GLY A 123 16.91 -35.64 -27.58
N SER A 124 17.87 -36.54 -27.74
CA SER A 124 18.32 -37.02 -29.05
C SER A 124 18.32 -38.55 -29.05
N ALA A 125 17.68 -39.14 -30.07
CA ALA A 125 17.72 -40.59 -30.24
C ALA A 125 19.17 -41.04 -30.51
N GLY A 126 19.51 -42.20 -29.96
CA GLY A 126 20.74 -42.90 -30.30
C GLY A 126 20.57 -43.72 -31.58
N GLN A 127 21.63 -44.39 -32.00
CA GLN A 127 21.64 -45.24 -33.17
C GLN A 127 22.53 -46.47 -32.93
N THR A 128 22.03 -47.63 -33.32
CA THR A 128 22.83 -48.85 -33.46
C THR A 128 22.98 -49.20 -34.93
N GLN A 129 24.09 -49.86 -35.25
CA GLN A 129 24.38 -50.43 -36.56
C GLN A 129 24.58 -51.93 -36.40
N THR A 130 23.82 -52.71 -37.16
CA THR A 130 23.96 -54.15 -37.25
C THR A 130 24.55 -54.51 -38.61
N THR A 131 25.74 -55.10 -38.59
CA THR A 131 26.44 -55.62 -39.77
C THR A 131 26.30 -57.13 -39.80
N THR A 132 25.67 -57.65 -40.86
CA THR A 132 25.51 -59.08 -41.10
C THR A 132 26.40 -59.50 -42.26
N VAL A 133 27.28 -60.47 -42.04
CA VAL A 133 28.16 -61.04 -43.07
C VAL A 133 27.70 -62.45 -43.38
N TYR A 134 27.55 -62.76 -44.66
CA TYR A 134 27.18 -64.08 -45.16
C TYR A 134 28.41 -64.81 -45.74
N SER A 135 28.42 -66.14 -45.67
CA SER A 135 29.34 -66.96 -46.45
C SER A 135 28.73 -67.26 -47.83
N LEU A 136 29.54 -67.27 -48.88
CA LEU A 136 29.11 -67.68 -50.22
C LEU A 136 29.32 -69.18 -50.40
N ASN A 137 28.25 -69.90 -50.78
CA ASN A 137 28.35 -71.30 -51.17
C ASN A 137 28.96 -71.39 -52.58
N ALA A 138 30.12 -72.04 -52.69
CA ALA A 138 30.88 -72.11 -53.94
C ALA A 138 30.23 -72.97 -55.04
N GLU A 139 29.27 -73.84 -54.69
CA GLU A 139 28.59 -74.72 -55.64
C GLU A 139 27.25 -74.15 -56.13
N THR A 140 26.51 -73.49 -55.24
CA THR A 140 25.16 -72.97 -55.54
C THR A 140 25.11 -71.46 -55.75
N GLY A 141 26.15 -70.72 -55.35
CA GLY A 141 26.15 -69.27 -55.36
C GLY A 141 25.23 -68.63 -54.31
N ALA A 142 24.68 -69.42 -53.39
CA ALA A 142 23.78 -68.95 -52.35
C ALA A 142 24.54 -68.29 -51.19
N LEU A 143 23.92 -67.27 -50.58
CA LEU A 143 24.42 -66.66 -49.34
C LEU A 143 23.88 -67.45 -48.13
N GLU A 144 24.78 -67.90 -47.27
CA GLU A 144 24.48 -68.80 -46.14
C GLU A 144 25.20 -68.36 -44.87
N ASN A 145 24.88 -68.99 -43.73
CA ASN A 145 25.55 -68.79 -42.42
C ASN A 145 25.71 -67.32 -41.99
N PRO A 146 24.61 -66.57 -41.81
CA PRO A 146 24.70 -65.16 -41.42
C PRO A 146 25.32 -65.00 -40.03
N VAL A 147 26.33 -64.14 -39.93
CA VAL A 147 26.93 -63.73 -38.66
C VAL A 147 26.72 -62.23 -38.49
N SER A 148 26.00 -61.84 -37.43
CA SER A 148 25.69 -60.44 -37.13
C SER A 148 26.49 -59.91 -35.95
N SER A 149 27.00 -58.69 -36.05
CA SER A 149 27.49 -57.90 -34.93
C SER A 149 26.72 -56.59 -34.85
N THR A 150 26.43 -56.12 -33.64
CA THR A 150 25.74 -54.84 -33.41
C THR A 150 26.61 -53.95 -32.56
N VAL A 151 26.76 -52.70 -32.99
CA VAL A 151 27.50 -51.66 -32.26
C VAL A 151 26.62 -50.43 -32.10
N THR A 152 26.78 -49.71 -30.98
CA THR A 152 26.17 -48.39 -30.81
C THR A 152 27.04 -47.36 -31.53
N THR A 153 26.49 -46.70 -32.56
CA THR A 153 27.18 -45.64 -33.31
C THR A 153 26.90 -44.26 -32.73
N GLN A 154 25.77 -44.10 -32.03
CA GLN A 154 25.38 -42.88 -31.34
C GLN A 154 24.65 -43.24 -30.04
N GLU A 155 25.14 -42.75 -28.90
CA GLU A 155 24.43 -42.87 -27.62
C GLU A 155 23.18 -41.99 -27.62
N ALA A 156 22.11 -42.46 -26.99
CA ALA A 156 20.92 -41.65 -26.79
C ALA A 156 21.18 -40.58 -25.72
N ILE A 157 20.66 -39.38 -25.93
CA ILE A 157 20.73 -38.26 -24.98
C ILE A 157 19.31 -38.05 -24.44
N ASN A 158 19.12 -38.24 -23.15
CA ASN A 158 17.83 -38.06 -22.50
C ASN A 158 17.39 -36.59 -22.51
N ARG A 159 16.08 -36.38 -22.62
CA ARG A 159 15.46 -35.06 -22.46
C ARG A 159 15.31 -34.75 -20.98
N ILE A 160 15.77 -33.59 -20.53
CA ILE A 160 15.67 -33.18 -19.12
C ILE A 160 14.73 -31.98 -19.03
N ILE A 161 13.67 -32.12 -18.24
CA ILE A 161 12.66 -31.09 -18.02
C ILE A 161 12.62 -30.77 -16.54
N GLU A 162 12.86 -29.51 -16.18
CA GLU A 162 12.54 -28.99 -14.86
C GLU A 162 11.03 -28.80 -14.74
N VAL A 163 10.45 -29.29 -13.65
CA VAL A 163 9.05 -29.09 -13.28
C VAL A 163 8.97 -28.22 -12.04
N GLY A 164 8.25 -27.11 -12.12
CA GLY A 164 8.12 -26.17 -11.04
C GLY A 164 7.29 -26.73 -9.90
N THR A 165 7.81 -26.59 -8.69
CA THR A 165 7.15 -26.97 -7.42
C THR A 165 7.01 -25.77 -6.47
N GLY A 166 7.43 -24.59 -6.91
CA GLY A 166 7.35 -23.38 -6.12
C GLY A 166 5.91 -22.90 -5.97
N VAL A 167 5.50 -22.68 -4.72
CA VAL A 167 4.23 -22.06 -4.36
C VAL A 167 4.45 -20.64 -3.85
N THR A 168 3.53 -19.74 -4.17
CA THR A 168 3.54 -18.38 -3.61
C THR A 168 3.02 -18.43 -2.17
N THR A 169 3.82 -17.92 -1.23
CA THR A 169 3.40 -17.79 0.17
C THR A 169 3.11 -16.34 0.52
N THR A 170 2.13 -16.14 1.38
CA THR A 170 1.77 -14.83 1.92
C THR A 170 1.72 -14.91 3.44
N THR A 171 2.34 -13.94 4.09
CA THR A 171 2.35 -13.81 5.56
C THR A 171 1.96 -12.39 5.90
N THR A 172 0.93 -12.22 6.73
CA THR A 172 0.54 -10.90 7.24
C THR A 172 1.16 -10.64 8.60
N THR A 173 1.50 -9.38 8.88
CA THR A 173 2.08 -8.93 10.15
C THR A 173 1.36 -7.66 10.60
N PRO A 174 0.79 -7.63 11.82
CA PRO A 174 0.09 -6.46 12.33
C PRO A 174 1.05 -5.30 12.56
N ILE A 175 0.60 -4.09 12.25
CA ILE A 175 1.31 -2.83 12.53
C ILE A 175 0.60 -2.17 13.71
N ALA A 176 1.27 -2.07 14.85
CA ALA A 176 0.71 -1.42 16.03
C ALA A 176 0.53 0.09 15.79
N PRO A 177 -0.59 0.69 16.22
CA PRO A 177 -0.74 2.14 16.19
C PRO A 177 0.18 2.78 17.22
N THR A 178 0.59 4.03 16.98
CA THR A 178 1.26 4.85 18.01
C THR A 178 0.24 5.75 18.68
N THR A 179 0.57 6.22 19.89
CA THR A 179 -0.25 7.18 20.64
C THR A 179 0.41 8.55 20.62
N SER A 180 -0.39 9.59 20.39
CA SER A 180 0.04 10.99 20.48
C SER A 180 -0.97 11.81 21.27
N TYR A 181 -0.51 12.92 21.85
CA TYR A 181 -1.32 13.78 22.69
C TYR A 181 -1.50 15.15 22.06
N GLU A 182 -2.70 15.72 22.20
CA GLU A 182 -3.03 17.06 21.69
C GLU A 182 -3.84 17.85 22.72
N ALA A 183 -3.83 19.17 22.59
CA ALA A 183 -4.64 20.06 23.43
C ALA A 183 -6.13 19.89 23.09
N ASN A 184 -6.95 19.61 24.10
CA ASN A 184 -8.40 19.55 24.00
C ASN A 184 -9.03 20.46 25.06
N PRO A 185 -9.06 21.78 24.85
CA PRO A 185 -9.47 22.75 25.86
C PRO A 185 -10.94 22.58 26.25
N ASP A 186 -11.19 22.21 27.49
CA ASP A 186 -12.53 22.08 28.08
C ASP A 186 -12.54 22.58 29.54
N TYR A 187 -12.97 23.83 29.73
CA TYR A 187 -13.04 24.47 31.06
C TYR A 187 -14.05 23.82 32.02
N THR A 188 -14.90 22.91 31.53
CA THR A 188 -15.87 22.20 32.39
C THR A 188 -15.27 20.95 33.04
N GLN A 189 -14.11 20.50 32.56
CA GLN A 189 -13.39 19.35 33.09
C GLN A 189 -12.15 19.79 33.89
N PRO A 190 -11.68 18.96 34.84
CA PRO A 190 -10.40 19.20 35.50
C PRO A 190 -9.25 19.28 34.49
N VAL A 191 -8.29 20.17 34.74
CA VAL A 191 -7.04 20.24 33.97
C VAL A 191 -6.31 18.90 34.00
N GLY A 192 -5.75 18.48 32.87
CA GLY A 192 -5.06 17.21 32.70
C GLY A 192 -5.96 16.00 32.42
N THR A 193 -7.29 16.18 32.37
CA THR A 193 -8.21 15.10 31.97
C THR A 193 -7.92 14.64 30.55
N GLN A 194 -7.79 13.33 30.35
CA GLN A 194 -7.46 12.73 29.06
C GLN A 194 -8.69 12.07 28.44
N THR A 195 -8.86 12.27 27.14
CA THR A 195 -9.98 11.75 26.36
C THR A 195 -9.46 11.18 25.04
N VAL A 196 -9.92 9.99 24.64
CA VAL A 196 -9.58 9.45 23.32
C VAL A 196 -10.38 10.23 22.28
N THR A 197 -9.72 11.07 21.50
CA THR A 197 -10.36 11.88 20.44
C THR A 197 -10.35 11.12 19.11
N VAL A 198 -9.29 10.34 18.86
CA VAL A 198 -9.19 9.42 17.72
C VAL A 198 -8.71 8.06 18.25
N PRO A 199 -9.52 6.99 18.17
CA PRO A 199 -9.10 5.67 18.61
C PRO A 199 -8.03 5.09 17.68
N GLY A 200 -6.99 4.49 18.27
CA GLY A 200 -5.95 3.79 17.50
C GLY A 200 -6.49 2.52 16.86
N GLN A 201 -6.14 2.29 15.58
CA GLN A 201 -6.47 1.05 14.87
C GLN A 201 -5.20 0.45 14.29
N ALA A 202 -4.99 -0.85 14.53
CA ALA A 202 -3.86 -1.57 13.99
C ALA A 202 -3.93 -1.62 12.46
N GLY A 203 -2.78 -1.43 11.84
CA GLY A 203 -2.59 -1.68 10.41
C GLY A 203 -2.13 -3.12 10.17
N GLU A 204 -1.81 -3.40 8.92
CA GLU A 204 -1.33 -4.69 8.46
C GLU A 204 -0.33 -4.50 7.32
N SER A 205 0.79 -5.23 7.39
CA SER A 205 1.67 -5.43 6.24
C SER A 205 1.57 -6.87 5.74
N THR A 206 1.72 -7.05 4.44
CA THR A 206 1.71 -8.35 3.79
C THR A 206 3.07 -8.57 3.14
N THR A 207 3.69 -9.69 3.48
CA THR A 207 4.92 -10.18 2.83
C THR A 207 4.55 -11.29 1.86
N THR A 208 4.92 -11.13 0.60
CA THR A 208 4.69 -12.12 -0.47
C THR A 208 6.04 -12.66 -0.95
N LYS A 209 6.16 -13.99 -1.03
CA LYS A 209 7.32 -14.67 -1.62
C LYS A 209 6.85 -15.53 -2.79
N ALA A 210 7.13 -15.07 -4.00
CA ALA A 210 6.93 -15.86 -5.22
C ALA A 210 8.15 -16.77 -5.48
N PRO A 211 7.97 -17.91 -6.18
CA PRO A 211 9.06 -18.78 -6.59
C PRO A 211 10.14 -18.04 -7.36
N GLY A 212 11.40 -18.24 -6.97
CA GLY A 212 12.56 -17.63 -7.65
C GLY A 212 12.70 -16.11 -7.50
N GLN A 213 11.83 -15.45 -6.73
CA GLN A 213 11.88 -13.99 -6.49
C GLN A 213 12.18 -13.69 -5.03
N GLU A 214 12.75 -12.53 -4.72
CA GLU A 214 12.92 -12.06 -3.34
C GLU A 214 11.57 -11.78 -2.66
N ALA A 215 11.53 -11.84 -1.34
CA ALA A 215 10.32 -11.49 -0.60
C ALA A 215 10.04 -9.98 -0.72
N VAL A 216 8.79 -9.62 -0.98
CA VAL A 216 8.35 -8.22 -1.04
C VAL A 216 7.34 -7.97 0.07
N THR A 217 7.59 -6.95 0.89
CA THR A 217 6.71 -6.53 1.98
C THR A 217 6.07 -5.20 1.64
N GLU A 218 4.74 -5.13 1.71
CA GLU A 218 3.98 -3.90 1.46
C GLU A 218 3.00 -3.66 2.60
N THR A 219 2.67 -2.39 2.87
CA THR A 219 1.62 -2.04 3.84
C THR A 219 0.28 -2.13 3.13
N THR A 220 -0.53 -3.13 3.48
CA THR A 220 -1.85 -3.35 2.90
C THR A 220 -2.92 -2.51 3.60
N ILE A 221 -2.77 -2.31 4.90
CA ILE A 221 -3.64 -1.45 5.71
C ILE A 221 -2.74 -0.54 6.57
N PRO A 222 -2.73 0.79 6.37
CA PRO A 222 -1.96 1.67 7.24
C PRO A 222 -2.58 1.68 8.65
N ALA A 223 -1.73 1.72 9.69
CA ALA A 223 -2.21 1.92 11.05
C ALA A 223 -2.79 3.33 11.22
N VAL A 224 -3.86 3.45 12.01
CA VAL A 224 -4.42 4.74 12.43
C VAL A 224 -3.91 5.01 13.84
N ASN A 225 -3.14 6.06 14.02
CA ASN A 225 -2.59 6.42 15.32
C ASN A 225 -3.68 6.90 16.27
N GLU A 226 -3.51 6.58 17.55
CA GLU A 226 -4.37 7.06 18.62
C GLU A 226 -4.02 8.51 18.96
N ILE A 227 -5.05 9.34 19.09
CA ILE A 227 -4.92 10.72 19.58
C ILE A 227 -5.68 10.84 20.90
N ILE A 228 -4.94 11.24 21.92
CA ILE A 228 -5.46 11.53 23.25
C ILE A 228 -5.52 13.05 23.43
N GLY A 229 -6.72 13.59 23.52
CA GLY A 229 -6.97 14.97 23.89
C GLY A 229 -6.75 15.17 25.38
N VAL A 230 -5.84 16.07 25.75
CA VAL A 230 -5.58 16.47 27.14
C VAL A 230 -6.22 17.83 27.38
N ASN A 231 -7.08 17.92 28.38
CA ASN A 231 -7.59 19.22 28.81
C ASN A 231 -6.45 20.08 29.33
N ASN A 232 -6.12 21.12 28.58
CA ASN A 232 -4.96 21.97 28.80
C ASN A 232 -5.34 23.34 29.34
N VAL A 233 -6.57 23.50 29.85
CA VAL A 233 -7.06 24.79 30.28
C VAL A 233 -7.89 24.68 31.55
N GLU A 234 -7.72 25.66 32.45
CA GLU A 234 -8.55 25.81 33.64
C GLU A 234 -9.01 27.27 33.81
N ARG A 235 -10.14 27.42 34.51
CA ARG A 235 -10.76 28.70 34.79
C ARG A 235 -11.12 28.80 36.26
N THR A 236 -10.76 29.92 36.88
CA THR A 236 -11.10 30.24 38.26
C THR A 236 -11.80 31.59 38.29
N GLU A 237 -12.87 31.69 39.08
CA GLU A 237 -13.60 32.94 39.27
C GLU A 237 -13.34 33.47 40.68
N THR A 238 -13.07 34.77 40.77
CA THR A 238 -12.89 35.47 42.04
C THR A 238 -13.91 36.59 42.11
N THR A 239 -14.62 36.69 43.23
CA THR A 239 -15.61 37.75 43.47
C THR A 239 -14.92 39.08 43.74
N ILE A 240 -15.38 40.14 43.08
CA ILE A 240 -14.98 41.52 43.38
C ILE A 240 -16.07 42.12 44.27
N PRO A 241 -15.80 42.42 45.56
CA PRO A 241 -16.81 43.02 46.42
C PRO A 241 -17.21 44.41 45.92
N TYR A 242 -18.47 44.79 46.08
CA TYR A 242 -18.91 46.17 45.89
C TYR A 242 -18.57 47.04 47.11
N GLU A 243 -18.39 48.34 46.92
CA GLU A 243 -18.25 49.30 48.02
C GLU A 243 -19.60 49.94 48.38
N THR A 244 -19.72 50.44 49.60
CA THR A 244 -20.88 51.24 50.01
C THR A 244 -20.52 52.71 50.01
N ILE A 245 -21.14 53.46 49.12
CA ILE A 245 -21.00 54.91 49.00
C ILE A 245 -22.13 55.56 49.78
N VAL A 246 -21.79 56.39 50.77
CA VAL A 246 -22.74 57.20 51.52
C VAL A 246 -22.64 58.65 51.05
N ARG A 247 -23.76 59.25 50.62
CA ARG A 247 -23.77 60.65 50.15
C ARG A 247 -25.01 61.40 50.60
N ASP A 248 -24.88 62.72 50.71
CA ASP A 248 -25.99 63.62 51.03
C ASP A 248 -26.98 63.70 49.86
N ASN A 249 -28.27 63.68 50.19
CA ASN A 249 -29.35 64.04 49.28
C ASN A 249 -30.32 65.01 49.99
N PRO A 250 -30.21 66.32 49.73
CA PRO A 250 -31.04 67.34 50.36
C PRO A 250 -32.54 67.21 50.09
N SER A 251 -32.93 66.43 49.09
CA SER A 251 -34.32 66.21 48.70
C SER A 251 -35.01 65.14 49.56
N LEU A 252 -34.25 64.36 50.34
CA LEU A 252 -34.81 63.38 51.26
C LEU A 252 -35.45 64.07 52.47
N ARG A 253 -36.34 63.33 53.14
CA ARG A 253 -36.98 63.83 54.36
C ARG A 253 -35.92 64.07 55.43
N VAL A 254 -36.08 65.16 56.18
CA VAL A 254 -35.23 65.48 57.33
C VAL A 254 -35.15 64.27 58.26
N GLY A 255 -33.92 63.85 58.59
CA GLY A 255 -33.63 62.71 59.45
C GLY A 255 -33.61 61.32 58.78
N THR A 256 -33.74 61.23 57.45
CA THR A 256 -33.49 59.97 56.71
C THR A 256 -32.01 59.61 56.73
N THR A 257 -31.65 58.37 57.08
CA THR A 257 -30.23 57.95 57.22
C THR A 257 -29.82 56.77 56.34
N ASP A 258 -30.78 56.07 55.74
CA ASP A 258 -30.57 54.74 55.15
C ASP A 258 -31.33 54.54 53.83
N TYR A 259 -31.64 55.61 53.10
CA TYR A 259 -32.31 55.48 51.81
C TYR A 259 -31.37 54.83 50.79
N VAL A 260 -31.72 53.64 50.31
CA VAL A 260 -30.93 52.94 49.30
C VAL A 260 -31.29 53.46 47.92
N ALA A 261 -30.43 54.29 47.36
CA ALA A 261 -30.60 54.85 46.02
C ALA A 261 -30.17 53.86 44.91
N GLN A 262 -29.24 52.97 45.23
CA GLN A 262 -28.77 51.91 44.33
C GLN A 262 -28.34 50.69 45.17
N GLU A 263 -28.85 49.50 44.85
CA GLU A 263 -28.35 48.27 45.44
C GLU A 263 -26.97 47.90 44.89
N GLY A 264 -26.11 47.38 45.76
CA GLY A 264 -24.78 46.92 45.37
C GLY A 264 -24.79 45.50 44.84
N THR A 265 -24.00 45.24 43.80
CA THR A 265 -23.80 43.88 43.27
C THR A 265 -22.32 43.61 43.11
N ASN A 266 -21.86 42.47 43.65
CA ASN A 266 -20.46 42.07 43.49
C ASN A 266 -20.14 41.83 42.01
N GLY A 267 -18.94 42.21 41.61
CA GLY A 267 -18.36 41.86 40.32
C GLY A 267 -17.71 40.48 40.35
N THR A 268 -17.11 40.09 39.22
CA THR A 268 -16.38 38.83 39.06
C THR A 268 -15.19 39.06 38.13
N THR A 269 -14.02 38.60 38.57
CA THR A 269 -12.82 38.43 37.75
C THR A 269 -12.69 36.96 37.37
N THR A 270 -12.37 36.69 36.12
CA THR A 270 -12.08 35.35 35.61
C THR A 270 -10.60 35.26 35.25
N THR A 271 -9.92 34.30 35.87
CA THR A 271 -8.53 33.94 35.59
C THR A 271 -8.52 32.65 34.78
N THR A 272 -7.87 32.67 33.61
CA THR A 272 -7.72 31.52 32.71
C THR A 272 -6.25 31.16 32.57
N THR A 273 -5.91 29.92 32.91
CA THR A 273 -4.57 29.35 32.74
C THR A 273 -4.60 28.32 31.62
N THR A 274 -3.75 28.50 30.60
CA THR A 274 -3.60 27.59 29.45
C THR A 274 -2.21 26.97 29.46
N TYR A 275 -2.12 25.68 29.16
CA TYR A 275 -0.88 24.91 29.10
C TYR A 275 -0.60 24.43 27.67
N GLU A 276 0.66 24.27 27.31
CA GLU A 276 1.07 23.49 26.14
C GLU A 276 1.03 21.99 26.48
N VAL A 277 0.72 21.14 25.50
CA VAL A 277 0.68 19.68 25.67
C VAL A 277 1.86 19.05 24.96
N ASP A 278 2.67 18.28 25.70
CA ASP A 278 3.72 17.46 25.11
C ASP A 278 3.10 16.33 24.29
N LYS A 279 3.38 16.29 22.98
CA LYS A 279 2.74 15.35 22.04
C LYS A 279 3.07 13.88 22.27
N THR A 280 4.11 13.58 23.05
CA THR A 280 4.58 12.20 23.28
C THR A 280 4.10 11.66 24.64
N THR A 281 4.00 12.54 25.64
CA THR A 281 3.76 12.15 27.03
C THR A 281 2.44 12.68 27.60
N GLY A 282 1.83 13.68 26.95
CA GLY A 282 0.66 14.38 27.46
C GLY A 282 0.94 15.33 28.63
N ALA A 283 2.22 15.57 28.96
CA ALA A 283 2.61 16.49 30.02
C ALA A 283 2.15 17.92 29.71
N LEU A 284 1.62 18.60 30.72
CA LEU A 284 1.24 20.01 30.64
C LEU A 284 2.46 20.89 30.93
N LEU A 285 2.80 21.74 29.98
CA LEU A 285 4.01 22.57 29.98
C LEU A 285 3.65 24.05 29.83
N ASN A 286 4.61 24.93 30.12
CA ASN A 286 4.57 26.35 29.76
C ASN A 286 3.24 27.07 30.10
N PRO A 287 2.82 27.11 31.38
CA PRO A 287 1.56 27.73 31.76
C PRO A 287 1.55 29.23 31.41
N THR A 288 0.45 29.67 30.79
CA THR A 288 0.17 31.08 30.48
C THR A 288 -1.14 31.48 31.13
N THR A 289 -1.11 32.52 31.96
CA THR A 289 -2.28 33.02 32.69
C THR A 289 -2.75 34.36 32.13
N THR A 290 -4.06 34.49 31.95
CA THR A 290 -4.72 35.74 31.58
C THR A 290 -5.84 36.04 32.58
N GLU A 291 -6.01 37.31 32.93
CA GLU A 291 -7.07 37.77 33.83
C GLU A 291 -7.96 38.77 33.10
N SER A 292 -9.27 38.66 33.33
CA SER A 292 -10.25 39.59 32.78
C SER A 292 -11.38 39.82 33.77
N VAL A 293 -11.82 41.07 33.90
CA VAL A 293 -13.05 41.39 34.63
C VAL A 293 -14.22 41.00 33.73
N THR A 294 -14.95 39.96 34.10
CA THR A 294 -16.10 39.47 33.33
C THR A 294 -17.38 40.20 33.72
N THR A 295 -17.50 40.61 34.99
CA THR A 295 -18.59 41.47 35.48
C THR A 295 -18.01 42.53 36.42
N PRO A 296 -18.15 43.84 36.15
CA PRO A 296 -17.70 44.87 37.08
C PRO A 296 -18.61 44.92 38.33
N PRO A 297 -18.08 45.28 39.52
CA PRO A 297 -18.92 45.53 40.68
C PRO A 297 -19.76 46.80 40.46
N VAL A 298 -20.91 46.84 41.12
CA VAL A 298 -21.78 48.03 41.19
C VAL A 298 -21.88 48.40 42.65
N ASP A 299 -21.42 49.61 43.01
CA ASP A 299 -21.43 50.08 44.39
C ASP A 299 -22.84 50.28 44.92
N ARG A 300 -23.02 49.98 46.21
CA ARG A 300 -24.25 50.28 46.92
C ARG A 300 -24.26 51.75 47.30
N VAL A 301 -25.30 52.48 46.92
CA VAL A 301 -25.42 53.91 47.25
C VAL A 301 -26.49 54.09 48.33
N ILE A 302 -26.05 54.55 49.50
CA ILE A 302 -26.93 55.00 50.58
C ILE A 302 -26.95 56.52 50.57
N GLU A 303 -28.15 57.09 50.55
CA GLU A 303 -28.34 58.52 50.68
C GLU A 303 -28.95 58.84 52.04
N TYR A 304 -28.45 59.92 52.65
CA TYR A 304 -29.03 60.47 53.87
C TYR A 304 -29.57 61.88 53.59
N GLY A 305 -30.62 62.25 54.30
CA GLY A 305 -31.26 63.55 54.20
C GLY A 305 -30.68 64.55 55.20
N PRO A 306 -31.10 65.82 55.11
CA PRO A 306 -30.64 66.87 56.00
C PRO A 306 -31.01 66.56 57.45
N VAL A 307 -30.16 66.98 58.39
CA VAL A 307 -30.40 66.85 59.83
C VAL A 307 -31.19 68.04 60.33
N ALA A 308 -32.18 67.78 61.20
CA ALA A 308 -33.00 68.83 61.79
C ALA A 308 -32.16 69.82 62.60
N PRO A 309 -32.54 71.11 62.62
CA PRO A 309 -31.88 72.08 63.48
C PRO A 309 -32.13 71.73 64.95
N SER A 310 -31.12 71.91 65.81
CA SER A 310 -31.36 71.83 67.25
C SER A 310 -32.10 73.09 67.73
N THR A 311 -32.74 73.05 68.89
CA THR A 311 -33.38 74.24 69.47
C THR A 311 -32.63 74.69 70.71
N THR A 312 -32.14 75.94 70.70
CA THR A 312 -31.48 76.57 71.83
C THR A 312 -32.37 77.68 72.40
N TYR A 313 -32.51 77.71 73.73
CA TYR A 313 -33.30 78.73 74.43
C TYR A 313 -32.42 79.82 75.02
N ARG A 314 -32.81 81.08 74.86
CA ARG A 314 -32.12 82.25 75.44
C ARG A 314 -33.10 83.06 76.31
N PRO A 315 -32.74 83.45 77.53
CA PRO A 315 -33.59 84.28 78.37
C PRO A 315 -33.70 85.71 77.82
N ASN A 316 -34.87 86.33 77.94
CA ASN A 316 -35.11 87.71 77.54
C ASN A 316 -35.85 88.50 78.64
N PRO A 317 -35.20 89.51 79.24
CA PRO A 317 -35.75 90.30 80.34
C PRO A 317 -36.84 91.28 79.94
N ASP A 318 -37.06 91.51 78.64
CA ASP A 318 -38.06 92.46 78.14
C ASP A 318 -39.41 91.81 77.83
N LEU A 319 -39.43 90.49 77.67
CA LEU A 319 -40.62 89.70 77.36
C LEU A 319 -41.26 89.15 78.66
N PRO A 320 -42.59 89.20 78.84
CA PRO A 320 -43.26 88.65 80.02
C PRO A 320 -42.99 87.15 80.27
N VAL A 321 -42.97 86.74 81.54
CA VAL A 321 -42.88 85.32 81.91
C VAL A 321 -44.00 84.52 81.26
N GLY A 322 -43.64 83.43 80.59
CA GLY A 322 -44.57 82.55 79.86
C GLY A 322 -44.72 82.90 78.38
N GLU A 323 -44.24 84.06 77.94
CA GLU A 323 -44.17 84.39 76.51
C GLU A 323 -42.85 83.90 75.88
N THR A 324 -42.91 83.57 74.59
CA THR A 324 -41.74 83.19 73.79
C THR A 324 -41.71 83.94 72.47
N GLN A 325 -40.51 84.20 71.97
CA GLN A 325 -40.29 84.81 70.67
C GLN A 325 -39.19 84.06 69.92
N VAL A 326 -39.45 83.60 68.70
CA VAL A 326 -38.40 83.04 67.83
C VAL A 326 -37.52 84.19 67.35
N ILE A 327 -36.23 84.13 67.63
CA ILE A 327 -35.25 85.15 67.20
C ILE A 327 -34.56 84.72 65.92
N GLU A 328 -34.23 83.43 65.80
CA GLU A 328 -33.63 82.85 64.60
C GLU A 328 -34.37 81.56 64.26
N GLU A 329 -34.90 81.47 63.04
CA GLU A 329 -35.44 80.23 62.51
C GLU A 329 -34.30 79.25 62.23
N GLY A 330 -34.46 78.02 62.69
CA GLY A 330 -33.47 76.98 62.43
C GLY A 330 -33.63 76.41 61.02
N THR A 331 -32.52 76.11 60.35
CA THR A 331 -32.55 75.49 59.02
C THR A 331 -31.92 74.10 59.07
N PRO A 332 -32.58 73.06 58.53
CA PRO A 332 -31.93 71.77 58.32
C PRO A 332 -30.69 71.91 57.44
N GLY A 333 -29.72 71.02 57.61
CA GLY A 333 -28.48 71.03 56.85
C GLY A 333 -27.75 69.68 56.88
N ASP A 334 -26.72 69.55 56.06
CA ASP A 334 -25.83 68.39 56.07
C ASP A 334 -24.77 68.57 57.18
N PRO A 335 -24.72 67.71 58.20
CA PRO A 335 -23.71 67.78 59.26
C PRO A 335 -22.27 67.57 58.77
N ASN A 336 -22.07 67.00 57.57
CA ASN A 336 -20.76 66.73 56.99
C ASN A 336 -20.33 67.76 55.93
N ASP A 337 -21.19 68.71 55.55
CA ASP A 337 -20.85 69.84 54.66
C ASP A 337 -20.66 71.13 55.48
N PRO A 338 -19.42 71.64 55.62
CA PRO A 338 -19.14 72.88 56.34
C PRO A 338 -19.88 74.11 55.79
N ASN A 339 -20.28 74.09 54.52
CA ASN A 339 -21.00 75.19 53.89
C ASN A 339 -22.52 75.08 54.05
N ASN A 340 -23.02 73.93 54.51
CA ASN A 340 -24.45 73.64 54.66
C ASN A 340 -24.80 72.97 55.99
N LEU A 341 -24.12 73.34 57.08
CA LEU A 341 -24.41 72.80 58.41
C LEU A 341 -25.83 73.14 58.90
N PRO A 342 -26.48 72.26 59.68
CA PRO A 342 -27.74 72.58 60.33
C PRO A 342 -27.57 73.79 61.26
N LYS A 343 -28.47 74.76 61.15
CA LYS A 343 -28.43 75.98 61.96
C LYS A 343 -29.49 75.92 63.04
N ASP A 344 -29.09 76.10 64.29
CA ASP A 344 -29.99 76.00 65.43
C ASP A 344 -31.13 77.02 65.38
N ARG A 345 -32.32 76.60 65.79
CA ARG A 345 -33.44 77.50 66.07
C ARG A 345 -33.24 78.15 67.43
N VAL A 346 -33.26 79.47 67.50
CA VAL A 346 -33.07 80.22 68.75
C VAL A 346 -34.40 80.79 69.22
N ILE A 347 -34.87 80.33 70.39
CA ILE A 347 -36.10 80.80 71.01
C ILE A 347 -35.77 81.64 72.24
N SER A 348 -36.25 82.87 72.24
CA SER A 348 -36.24 83.77 73.37
C SER A 348 -37.38 83.46 74.33
N VAL A 349 -37.08 83.37 75.63
CA VAL A 349 -38.09 83.08 76.67
C VAL A 349 -38.14 84.24 77.65
N GLY A 350 -39.35 84.77 77.88
CA GLY A 350 -39.54 85.95 78.72
C GLY A 350 -39.32 85.72 80.21
N THR A 351 -38.68 86.70 80.86
CA THR A 351 -38.43 86.71 82.31
C THR A 351 -39.01 87.93 83.02
N LYS A 352 -39.74 88.81 82.31
CA LYS A 352 -40.35 90.03 82.87
C LYS A 352 -41.63 89.72 83.65
N VAL A 353 -41.75 90.21 84.88
CA VAL A 353 -42.96 90.03 85.71
C VAL A 353 -43.78 91.32 85.69
N VAL A 354 -45.09 91.24 85.43
CA VAL A 354 -46.02 92.39 85.41
C VAL A 354 -47.11 92.20 86.48
N THR A 355 -47.43 93.26 87.24
CA THR A 355 -48.45 93.27 88.32
C THR A 355 -49.39 94.47 88.17
N THR A 356 -50.67 94.32 88.56
CA THR A 356 -51.72 95.37 88.44
C THR A 356 -52.57 95.40 89.73
N THR A 357 -53.00 96.60 90.19
CA THR A 357 -53.71 96.82 91.47
C THR A 357 -54.78 97.92 91.35
N ASP A 358 -55.99 97.70 91.91
CA ASP A 358 -57.13 98.65 91.91
C ASP A 358 -57.31 99.40 93.26
N ILE A 359 -57.98 100.57 93.28
CA ILE A 359 -58.12 101.46 94.46
C ILE A 359 -59.61 101.85 94.74
N PRO A 360 -60.12 101.82 95.99
CA PRO A 360 -61.51 102.18 96.36
C PRO A 360 -61.78 103.67 96.71
N TYR A 361 -63.06 104.04 96.86
CA TYR A 361 -63.57 105.41 97.18
C TYR A 361 -64.43 105.46 98.49
N ASP A 362 -64.65 106.68 99.03
CA ASP A 362 -65.38 106.97 100.30
C ASP A 362 -66.67 107.82 100.12
N THR A 363 -67.55 107.86 101.14
CA THR A 363 -68.85 108.58 101.16
C THR A 363 -68.88 109.72 102.21
N ILE A 364 -69.52 110.85 101.92
CA ILE A 364 -69.62 112.05 102.78
C ILE A 364 -71.06 112.63 102.84
N TYR A 365 -71.47 113.18 104.00
CA TYR A 365 -72.82 113.72 104.28
C TYR A 365 -72.80 115.25 104.44
N GLN A 366 -73.86 115.94 103.99
CA GLN A 366 -74.07 117.39 104.15
C GLN A 366 -75.50 117.70 104.58
N ASP A 367 -75.68 118.71 105.43
CA ASP A 367 -76.95 119.15 106.01
C ASP A 367 -77.79 119.99 105.03
N ASN A 368 -79.07 119.63 104.87
CA ASN A 368 -80.03 120.36 104.02
C ASN A 368 -81.24 120.81 104.84
N PRO A 369 -81.38 122.11 105.15
CA PRO A 369 -82.44 122.63 106.02
C PRO A 369 -83.85 122.55 105.40
N ASN A 370 -83.96 122.22 104.11
CA ASN A 370 -85.23 122.05 103.42
C ASN A 370 -85.76 120.61 103.49
N LEU A 371 -84.97 119.65 104.01
CA LEU A 371 -85.46 118.30 104.29
C LEU A 371 -86.16 118.28 105.67
N PRO A 372 -87.34 117.65 105.80
CA PRO A 372 -87.96 117.42 107.10
C PRO A 372 -86.95 116.75 108.04
N ALA A 373 -86.89 117.23 109.29
CA ALA A 373 -85.96 116.71 110.28
C ALA A 373 -86.03 115.18 110.37
N GLY A 374 -84.88 114.52 110.20
CA GLY A 374 -84.75 113.05 110.22
C GLY A 374 -84.78 112.37 108.85
N THR A 375 -84.73 113.09 107.73
CA THR A 375 -84.65 112.49 106.38
C THR A 375 -83.30 112.76 105.71
N GLU A 376 -82.68 111.71 105.16
CA GLU A 376 -81.46 111.76 104.34
C GLU A 376 -81.81 111.42 102.88
N TYR A 377 -81.13 112.07 101.94
CA TYR A 377 -81.31 111.83 100.50
C TYR A 377 -79.93 111.77 99.82
N GLU A 378 -79.58 110.59 99.29
CA GLU A 378 -78.30 110.36 98.61
C GLU A 378 -78.30 111.05 97.24
N VAL A 379 -77.31 111.91 97.01
CA VAL A 379 -77.18 112.70 95.78
C VAL A 379 -76.33 112.01 94.70
N GLN A 380 -75.43 111.07 95.05
CA GLN A 380 -74.62 110.32 94.08
C GLN A 380 -73.88 109.09 94.68
N PRO A 381 -73.95 107.88 94.09
CA PRO A 381 -73.15 106.72 94.51
C PRO A 381 -71.76 106.73 93.85
N GLY A 382 -70.71 106.24 94.53
CA GLY A 382 -69.38 106.08 93.92
C GLY A 382 -69.15 104.75 93.18
N LYS A 383 -67.99 104.58 92.50
CA LYS A 383 -67.54 103.35 91.82
C LYS A 383 -66.02 103.15 91.88
N THR A 384 -65.58 101.89 92.01
CA THR A 384 -64.21 101.38 91.82
C THR A 384 -63.90 101.16 90.35
#